data_AF-A0A5C3QBN3-F1
#
_entry.id   AF-A0A5C3QBN3-F1
#
_cell.length_a   1.000
_cell.length_b   1.000
_cell.length_c   1.000
_cell.angle_alpha   90.00
_cell.angle_beta   90.00
_cell.angle_gamma   90.00
#
_symmetry.space_group_name_H-M   'P 1'
#
loop_
_entity.id
_entity.type
_entity.pdbx_description
1 polymer ?
#
loop_
_entity_poly.entity_id
_entity_poly.type
_entity_poly.pdbx_seq_one_letter_code
_entity_poly.pdbx_strand_id
1 'polypeptide(L)'
;MDQTDNNIFLDPHTTDDAAPSDSEWIRIVSESPEGEEGFTYMVKRKVANTSGTLSNMLLGGSGAFSEGTSKTCTIQERPVIVEKLCEYMTFKAHYEKVGPKEEIPVQEFMERIQPEIALELLLAADYYEQNIGTAVAHFCIGVDRTTIIGGQYGAQPRHK
;
A
#
# COMPACT_ATOMS: atom_id res chain seq x y z
N MET A 1 43.94 -35.87 12.42
CA MET A 1 44.89 -34.96 11.75
C MET A 1 44.36 -34.88 10.32
N ASP A 2 43.32 -34.07 10.09
CA ASP A 2 43.41 -32.64 9.77
C ASP A 2 44.06 -32.47 8.37
N GLN A 3 43.41 -31.93 7.34
CA GLN A 3 42.77 -30.62 7.31
C GLN A 3 41.82 -30.49 6.10
N THR A 4 40.73 -29.77 6.30
CA THR A 4 39.74 -29.32 5.32
C THR A 4 40.24 -28.10 4.56
N ASP A 5 40.28 -28.15 3.23
CA ASP A 5 40.36 -26.94 2.40
C ASP A 5 38.99 -26.70 1.74
N ASN A 6 38.05 -26.22 2.57
CA ASN A 6 36.86 -25.52 2.12
C ASN A 6 37.29 -24.15 1.56
N ASN A 7 37.72 -24.12 0.32
CA ASN A 7 37.82 -22.86 -0.41
C ASN A 7 36.50 -22.63 -1.15
N ILE A 8 35.47 -22.28 -0.37
CA ILE A 8 34.29 -21.58 -0.89
C ILE A 8 34.79 -20.18 -1.23
N PHE A 9 35.15 -20.00 -2.49
CA PHE A 9 35.29 -18.68 -3.08
C PHE A 9 33.93 -18.00 -2.93
N LEU A 10 33.79 -17.13 -1.94
CA LEU A 10 32.65 -16.24 -1.80
C LEU A 10 32.72 -15.26 -2.96
N ASP A 11 31.99 -15.54 -4.04
CA ASP A 11 31.68 -14.53 -5.05
C ASP A 11 30.93 -13.37 -4.35
N PRO A 12 31.51 -12.16 -4.25
CA PRO A 12 30.92 -11.07 -3.48
C PRO A 12 29.79 -10.34 -4.23
N HIS A 13 29.22 -10.96 -5.27
CA HIS A 13 28.18 -10.37 -6.10
C HIS A 13 27.15 -11.43 -6.51
N THR A 14 26.42 -11.99 -5.54
CA THR A 14 25.04 -12.40 -5.85
C THR A 14 24.25 -11.11 -5.98
N THR A 15 24.20 -10.55 -7.19
CA THR A 15 23.15 -9.59 -7.52
C THR A 15 21.83 -10.35 -7.40
N ASP A 16 20.94 -9.84 -6.55
CA ASP A 16 19.57 -10.30 -6.37
C ASP A 16 18.76 -10.06 -7.66
N ASP A 17 19.15 -10.66 -8.79
CA ASP A 17 18.43 -10.62 -10.07
C ASP A 17 17.30 -11.66 -10.11
N ALA A 18 16.67 -11.89 -8.96
CA ALA A 18 15.41 -12.63 -8.90
C ALA A 18 14.28 -11.68 -9.32
N ALA A 19 13.42 -12.12 -10.24
CA ALA A 19 12.24 -11.37 -10.65
C ALA A 19 11.45 -10.89 -9.41
N PRO A 20 10.89 -9.67 -9.45
CA PRO A 20 10.24 -9.07 -8.29
C PRO A 20 9.13 -9.98 -7.76
N SER A 21 9.26 -10.43 -6.52
CA SER A 21 8.27 -11.31 -5.89
C SER A 21 7.29 -10.52 -5.01
N ASP A 22 6.04 -10.98 -4.94
CA ASP A 22 5.00 -10.40 -4.09
C ASP A 22 5.37 -10.38 -2.59
N SER A 23 6.30 -11.24 -2.19
CA SER A 23 6.80 -11.38 -0.81
C SER A 23 8.02 -10.50 -0.52
N GLU A 24 8.56 -9.82 -1.53
CA GLU A 24 9.65 -8.87 -1.36
C GLU A 24 9.23 -7.70 -0.47
N TRP A 25 10.17 -7.15 0.29
CA TRP A 25 9.92 -5.96 1.10
C TRP A 25 10.22 -4.70 0.31
N ILE A 26 9.31 -3.74 0.40
CA ILE A 26 9.42 -2.40 -0.18
C ILE A 26 9.61 -1.40 0.95
N ARG A 27 10.54 -0.49 0.73
CA ARG A 27 10.82 0.65 1.58
C ARG A 27 9.95 1.84 1.14
N ILE A 28 9.16 2.39 2.06
CA ILE A 28 8.42 3.63 1.87
C ILE A 28 9.07 4.68 2.77
N VAL A 29 9.55 5.77 2.18
CA VAL A 29 10.21 6.87 2.91
C VAL A 29 9.27 8.06 2.95
N SER A 30 8.93 8.55 4.14
CA SER A 30 8.19 9.81 4.29
C SER A 30 9.15 10.97 4.12
N GLU A 31 8.83 11.98 3.33
CA GLU A 31 9.60 13.21 3.22
C GLU A 31 8.81 14.37 3.85
N SER A 32 9.37 14.99 4.88
CA SER A 32 8.78 16.21 5.46
C SER A 32 9.11 17.39 4.54
N PRO A 33 8.17 18.33 4.30
CA PRO A 33 8.43 19.54 3.52
C PRO A 33 9.60 20.38 4.07
N GLU A 34 9.96 20.20 5.34
CA GLU A 34 11.03 20.94 6.01
C GLU A 34 12.42 20.30 5.88
N GLY A 35 12.55 19.20 5.12
CA GLY A 35 13.85 18.61 4.77
C GLY A 35 14.54 17.79 5.88
N GLU A 36 13.82 17.49 6.98
CA GLU A 36 14.29 16.58 8.02
C GLU A 36 14.32 15.12 7.52
N GLU A 37 15.21 14.31 8.09
CA GLU A 37 15.28 12.89 7.75
C GLU A 37 13.94 12.18 8.03
N GLY A 38 13.42 11.58 6.97
CA GLY A 38 12.16 10.88 6.96
C GLY A 38 12.10 9.63 7.82
N PHE A 39 10.89 9.25 8.23
CA PHE A 39 10.64 7.90 8.72
C PHE A 39 10.59 6.92 7.56
N THR A 40 11.07 5.70 7.82
CA THR A 40 11.06 4.61 6.85
C THR A 40 10.11 3.52 7.32
N TYR A 41 9.23 3.11 6.42
CA TYR A 41 8.25 2.04 6.62
C TYR A 41 8.56 0.88 5.68
N MET A 42 8.20 -0.33 6.09
CA MET A 42 8.37 -1.54 5.28
C MET A 42 7.04 -2.26 5.09
N VAL A 43 6.69 -2.50 3.83
CA VAL A 43 5.51 -3.27 3.44
C VAL A 43 5.88 -4.35 2.43
N LYS A 44 5.06 -5.39 2.28
CA LYS A 44 5.26 -6.37 1.21
C LYS A 44 4.99 -5.73 -0.16
N ARG A 45 5.69 -6.16 -1.20
CA ARG A 45 5.50 -5.69 -2.58
C ARG A 45 4.06 -5.83 -3.03
N LYS A 46 3.40 -6.95 -2.71
CA LYS A 46 1.97 -7.13 -2.99
C LYS A 46 1.08 -6.05 -2.36
N VAL A 47 1.45 -5.52 -1.19
CA VAL A 47 0.70 -4.47 -0.49
C VAL A 47 0.95 -3.12 -1.16
N ALA A 48 2.21 -2.78 -1.43
CA ALA A 48 2.55 -1.55 -2.15
C ALA A 48 1.91 -1.50 -3.55
N ASN A 49 1.84 -2.63 -4.24
CA ASN A 49 1.22 -2.75 -5.56
C ASN A 49 -0.32 -2.63 -5.54
N THR A 50 -0.97 -2.62 -4.37
CA THR A 50 -2.41 -2.29 -4.28
C THR A 50 -2.69 -0.81 -4.51
N SER A 51 -1.67 0.04 -4.40
CA SER A 51 -1.71 1.46 -4.73
C SER A 51 -1.26 1.65 -6.19
N GLY A 52 -2.12 2.27 -7.00
CA GLY A 52 -1.77 2.59 -8.39
C GLY A 52 -0.55 3.52 -8.47
N THR A 53 -0.52 4.54 -7.60
CA THR A 53 0.57 5.52 -7.55
C THR A 53 1.89 4.88 -7.12
N LEU A 54 1.92 4.09 -6.03
CA LEU A 54 3.13 3.45 -5.56
C LEU A 54 3.61 2.35 -6.52
N SER A 55 2.69 1.61 -7.14
CA SER A 55 3.04 0.65 -8.20
C SER A 55 3.78 1.35 -9.34
N ASN A 56 3.27 2.49 -9.83
CA ASN A 56 3.94 3.27 -10.88
C ASN A 56 5.31 3.81 -10.44
N MET A 57 5.44 4.24 -9.18
CA MET A 57 6.74 4.67 -8.63
C MET A 57 7.75 3.51 -8.57
N LEU A 58 7.32 2.31 -8.21
CA LEU A 58 8.17 1.13 -8.08
C LEU A 58 8.56 0.51 -9.43
N LEU A 59 7.70 0.65 -10.44
CA LEU A 59 7.97 0.25 -11.83
C LEU A 59 8.96 1.18 -12.56
N GLY A 60 9.39 2.26 -11.91
CA GLY A 60 10.28 3.26 -12.48
C GLY A 60 9.48 4.34 -13.21
N GLY A 61 9.40 5.51 -12.57
CA GLY A 61 8.68 6.67 -13.10
C GLY A 61 9.03 6.95 -14.56
N SER A 62 8.00 7.29 -15.34
CA SER A 62 8.00 7.60 -16.78
C SER A 62 9.32 8.18 -17.30
N GLY A 63 10.23 7.31 -17.72
CA GLY A 63 11.59 7.70 -18.07
C GLY A 63 12.35 6.58 -18.77
N ALA A 64 11.67 5.83 -19.66
CA ALA A 64 12.17 5.02 -20.77
C ALA A 64 13.43 4.12 -20.63
N PHE A 65 14.09 3.99 -19.48
CA PHE A 65 15.36 3.26 -19.33
C PHE A 65 15.62 2.70 -17.92
N SER A 66 14.62 2.57 -17.05
CA SER A 66 14.79 1.87 -15.76
C SER A 66 14.42 0.38 -15.89
N GLU A 67 15.40 -0.45 -16.25
CA GLU A 67 15.30 -1.93 -16.18
C GLU A 67 15.20 -2.45 -14.73
N GLY A 68 15.33 -1.57 -13.73
CA GLY A 68 15.30 -1.92 -12.32
C GLY A 68 13.91 -1.74 -11.70
N THR A 69 13.35 -2.82 -11.15
CA THR A 69 12.24 -2.68 -10.20
C THR A 69 12.77 -2.02 -8.93
N SER A 70 12.33 -0.80 -8.63
CA SER A 70 12.75 -0.13 -7.41
C SER A 70 12.21 -0.88 -6.19
N LYS A 71 13.02 -0.93 -5.12
CA LYS A 71 12.62 -1.42 -3.80
C LYS A 71 12.30 -0.28 -2.83
N THR A 72 12.35 0.97 -3.31
CA THR A 72 12.11 2.17 -2.51
C THR A 72 11.19 3.13 -3.25
N CYS A 73 10.21 3.69 -2.54
CA CYS A 73 9.43 4.83 -2.99
C CYS A 73 9.38 5.90 -1.89
N THR A 74 9.22 7.16 -2.32
CA THR A 74 9.16 8.32 -1.42
C THR A 74 7.77 8.92 -1.49
N ILE A 75 7.23 9.27 -0.33
CA ILE A 75 5.91 9.89 -0.14
C ILE A 75 6.12 11.24 0.55
N GLN A 76 5.64 12.31 -0.07
CA GLN A 76 5.78 13.68 0.44
C GLN A 76 4.65 14.02 1.43
N GLU A 77 4.54 13.21 2.48
CA GLU A 77 3.54 13.39 3.53
C GLU A 77 4.20 13.27 4.90
N ARG A 78 3.54 13.83 5.93
CA ARG A 78 4.01 13.72 7.30
C ARG A 78 4.13 12.25 7.73
N PRO A 79 5.10 11.90 8.59
CA PRO A 79 5.32 10.51 9.00
C PRO A 79 4.06 9.80 9.50
N VAL A 80 3.26 10.44 10.34
CA VAL A 80 2.01 9.89 10.88
C VAL A 80 0.99 9.54 9.79
N ILE A 81 0.98 10.27 8.68
CA ILE A 81 0.10 10.01 7.54
C ILE A 81 0.59 8.79 6.77
N VAL A 82 1.91 8.71 6.51
CA VAL A 82 2.52 7.57 5.83
C VAL A 82 2.35 6.28 6.64
N GLU A 83 2.47 6.36 7.96
CA GLU A 83 2.19 5.23 8.87
C GLU A 83 0.77 4.70 8.66
N LYS A 84 -0.25 5.58 8.74
CA LYS A 84 -1.65 5.19 8.57
C LYS A 84 -1.99 4.75 7.15
N LEU A 85 -1.33 5.31 6.14
CA LEU A 85 -1.46 4.86 4.76
C LEU A 85 -0.92 3.42 4.59
N CYS A 86 0.23 3.11 5.20
CA CYS A 86 0.78 1.75 5.20
C CYS A 86 -0.12 0.74 5.92
N GLU A 87 -0.68 1.13 7.08
CA GLU A 87 -1.66 0.32 7.80
C GLU A 87 -2.90 0.06 6.93
N TYR A 88 -3.43 1.10 6.28
CA TYR A 88 -4.61 1.01 5.41
C TYR A 88 -4.38 0.06 4.24
N MET A 89 -3.26 0.22 3.50
CA MET A 89 -2.94 -0.68 2.38
C MET A 89 -2.79 -2.13 2.85
N THR A 90 -2.18 -2.35 4.01
CA THR A 90 -2.03 -3.69 4.59
C THR A 90 -3.38 -4.29 4.97
N PHE A 91 -4.24 -3.50 5.63
CA PHE A 91 -5.60 -3.88 5.98
C PHE A 91 -6.42 -4.24 4.74
N LYS A 92 -6.42 -3.36 3.73
CA LYS A 92 -7.10 -3.59 2.45
C LYS A 92 -6.61 -4.87 1.78
N ALA A 93 -5.30 -5.06 1.63
CA ALA A 93 -4.72 -6.24 1.01
C ALA A 93 -5.05 -7.54 1.77
N HIS A 94 -5.18 -7.47 3.09
CA HIS A 94 -5.57 -8.61 3.93
C HIS A 94 -7.04 -8.99 3.72
N TYR A 95 -7.93 -8.00 3.70
CA TYR A 95 -9.38 -8.19 3.59
C TYR A 95 -9.94 -8.05 2.16
N GLU A 96 -9.10 -8.03 1.13
CA GLU A 96 -9.54 -7.94 -0.27
C GLU A 96 -10.23 -9.25 -0.73
N LYS A 97 -9.75 -10.40 -0.23
CA LYS A 97 -10.16 -11.74 -0.68
C LYS A 97 -11.03 -12.48 0.33
N VAL A 98 -11.39 -11.86 1.44
CA VAL A 98 -12.25 -12.49 2.44
C VAL A 98 -13.67 -12.63 1.90
N GLY A 99 -14.31 -13.74 2.26
CA GLY A 99 -15.68 -14.03 1.79
C GLY A 99 -16.72 -13.13 2.47
N PRO A 100 -17.95 -13.05 1.93
CA PRO A 100 -19.03 -12.20 2.47
C PRO A 100 -19.53 -12.61 3.86
N LYS A 101 -19.02 -13.73 4.41
CA LYS A 101 -19.37 -14.24 5.75
C LYS A 101 -18.38 -13.80 6.83
N GLU A 102 -17.25 -13.21 6.43
CA GLU A 102 -16.21 -12.78 7.35
C GLU A 102 -16.43 -11.31 7.70
N GLU A 103 -16.49 -11.04 9.00
CA GLU A 103 -16.64 -9.67 9.50
C GLU A 103 -15.31 -8.95 9.36
N ILE A 104 -15.36 -7.77 8.74
CA ILE A 104 -14.18 -6.95 8.50
C ILE A 104 -14.18 -5.87 9.59
N PRO A 105 -13.14 -5.79 10.43
CA PRO A 105 -13.11 -4.89 11.60
C PRO A 105 -12.80 -3.44 11.16
N VAL A 106 -13.67 -2.86 10.34
CA VAL A 106 -13.57 -1.49 9.83
C VAL A 106 -13.59 -0.49 10.99
N GLN A 107 -14.48 -0.71 11.96
CA GLN A 107 -14.65 0.16 13.12
C GLN A 107 -13.37 0.23 13.97
N GLU A 108 -12.74 -0.91 14.25
CA GLU A 108 -11.49 -0.96 15.02
C GLU A 108 -10.35 -0.21 14.32
N PHE A 109 -10.31 -0.22 12.98
CA PHE A 109 -9.34 0.57 12.26
C PHE A 109 -9.65 2.07 12.37
N MET A 110 -10.92 2.46 12.19
CA MET A 110 -11.34 3.86 12.26
C MET A 110 -11.07 4.48 13.64
N GLU A 111 -11.30 3.75 14.72
CA GLU A 111 -11.04 4.22 16.10
C GLU A 111 -9.56 4.47 16.39
N ARG A 112 -8.65 3.89 15.61
CA ARG A 112 -7.20 4.13 15.72
C ARG A 112 -6.73 5.35 14.93
N ILE A 113 -7.60 5.98 14.14
CA ILE A 113 -7.30 7.21 13.42
C ILE A 113 -7.63 8.40 14.34
N GLN A 114 -6.62 9.22 14.62
CA GLN A 114 -6.82 10.45 15.38
C GLN A 114 -7.64 11.44 14.54
N PRO A 115 -8.66 12.10 15.12
CA PRO A 115 -9.51 13.03 14.38
C PRO A 115 -8.71 14.20 13.78
N GLU A 116 -7.60 14.59 14.41
CA GLU A 116 -6.72 15.67 13.99
C GLU A 116 -6.02 15.40 12.65
N ILE A 117 -5.83 14.13 12.28
CA ILE A 117 -5.14 13.72 11.03
C ILE A 117 -6.11 13.18 9.97
N ALA A 118 -7.40 13.05 10.28
CA ALA A 118 -8.34 12.31 9.43
C ALA A 118 -8.50 12.93 8.04
N LEU A 119 -8.56 14.26 7.95
CA LEU A 119 -8.68 14.96 6.67
C LEU A 119 -7.40 14.87 5.83
N GLU A 120 -6.24 15.00 6.47
CA GLU A 120 -4.93 14.87 5.82
C GLU A 120 -4.75 13.45 5.28
N LEU A 121 -5.09 12.43 6.09
CA LEU A 121 -5.07 11.03 5.69
C LEU A 121 -6.03 10.72 4.54
N LEU A 122 -7.23 11.30 4.55
CA LEU A 122 -8.22 11.13 3.46
C LEU A 122 -7.66 11.64 2.13
N LEU A 123 -7.05 12.82 2.11
CA LEU A 123 -6.46 13.41 0.90
C LEU A 123 -5.27 12.60 0.40
N ALA A 124 -4.37 12.20 1.30
CA ALA A 124 -3.23 11.37 0.96
C ALA A 124 -3.68 10.01 0.41
N ALA A 125 -4.62 9.34 1.07
CA ALA A 125 -5.12 8.05 0.63
C ALA A 125 -5.82 8.14 -0.74
N ASP A 126 -6.63 9.18 -1.00
CA ASP A 126 -7.23 9.41 -2.31
C ASP A 126 -6.16 9.55 -3.42
N TYR A 127 -5.10 10.33 -3.16
CA TYR A 127 -4.01 10.54 -4.11
C TYR A 127 -3.17 9.28 -4.37
N TYR A 128 -2.78 8.54 -3.33
CA TYR A 128 -1.89 7.40 -3.48
C TYR A 128 -2.63 6.11 -3.89
N GLU A 129 -3.89 5.92 -3.49
CA GLU A 129 -4.59 4.68 -3.80
C GLU A 129 -5.01 4.60 -5.28
N GLN A 130 -5.50 5.70 -5.86
CA GLN A 130 -5.85 5.87 -7.29
C GLN A 130 -6.50 4.67 -8.00
N ASN A 131 -7.25 3.83 -7.27
CA ASN A 131 -8.20 2.90 -7.86
C ASN A 131 -9.56 3.63 -7.84
N ILE A 132 -10.06 4.03 -9.02
CA ILE A 132 -11.21 4.95 -9.24
C ILE A 132 -12.53 4.32 -8.75
N GLY A 133 -12.67 4.11 -7.45
CA GLY A 133 -13.81 3.41 -6.88
C GLY A 133 -13.87 3.54 -5.36
N THR A 134 -14.36 4.69 -4.88
CA THR A 134 -15.26 4.84 -3.73
C THR A 134 -14.82 4.39 -2.32
N ALA A 135 -13.73 3.64 -2.15
CA ALA A 135 -13.41 2.96 -0.90
C ALA A 135 -12.87 3.89 0.20
N VAL A 136 -12.06 4.90 -0.14
CA VAL A 136 -11.44 5.81 0.85
C VAL A 136 -12.47 6.76 1.46
N ALA A 137 -13.32 7.33 0.61
CA ALA A 137 -14.44 8.16 1.05
C ALA A 137 -15.43 7.36 1.90
N HIS A 138 -15.76 6.11 1.53
CA HIS A 138 -16.59 5.23 2.37
C HIS A 138 -15.95 4.92 3.73
N PHE A 139 -14.62 4.72 3.75
CA PHE A 139 -13.86 4.37 4.95
C PHE A 139 -13.71 5.53 5.94
N CYS A 140 -13.53 6.76 5.45
CA CYS A 140 -13.39 7.94 6.31
C CYS A 140 -14.73 8.61 6.66
N ILE A 141 -15.80 8.36 5.89
CA ILE A 141 -17.12 9.03 6.06
C ILE A 141 -18.20 8.06 6.61
N GLY A 142 -17.90 6.76 6.75
CA GLY A 142 -18.80 5.79 7.38
C GLY A 142 -19.99 5.38 6.50
N VAL A 143 -19.80 5.25 5.19
CA VAL A 143 -20.84 4.73 4.29
C VAL A 143 -20.64 3.22 4.09
N ASP A 144 -21.71 2.46 4.32
CA ASP A 144 -21.69 1.00 4.47
C ASP A 144 -21.17 0.25 3.22
N ARG A 145 -20.53 -0.91 3.43
CA ARG A 145 -19.98 -1.78 2.37
C ARG A 145 -21.04 -2.42 1.47
N THR A 146 -22.30 -2.37 1.86
CA THR A 146 -23.42 -3.03 1.16
C THR A 146 -23.71 -2.43 -0.22
N THR A 147 -23.24 -1.22 -0.52
CA THR A 147 -23.49 -0.55 -1.80
C THR A 147 -22.57 -1.00 -2.94
N ILE A 148 -21.38 -1.56 -2.67
CA ILE A 148 -20.35 -1.77 -3.71
C ILE A 148 -20.33 -3.20 -4.27
N ILE A 149 -20.70 -4.22 -3.48
CA ILE A 149 -20.68 -5.63 -3.95
C ILE A 149 -21.91 -5.96 -4.82
N GLY A 150 -22.85 -5.02 -4.97
CA GLY A 150 -24.08 -5.15 -5.72
C GLY A 150 -24.13 -4.19 -6.90
N GLY A 151 -23.26 -4.39 -7.90
CA GLY A 151 -23.46 -3.85 -9.24
C GLY A 151 -24.72 -4.44 -9.88
N GLN A 152 -25.89 -3.99 -9.44
CA GLN A 152 -27.10 -3.89 -10.24
C GLN A 152 -27.87 -2.66 -9.77
N TYR A 153 -27.80 -1.59 -10.56
CA TYR A 153 -28.82 -0.55 -10.57
C TYR A 153 -30.16 -1.19 -10.98
N GLY A 154 -30.85 -1.81 -10.03
CA GLY A 154 -32.25 -2.18 -10.18
C GLY A 154 -33.09 -0.91 -10.15
N ALA A 155 -33.45 -0.41 -11.33
CA ALA A 155 -34.48 0.60 -11.48
C ALA A 155 -35.74 0.11 -10.74
N GLN A 156 -36.15 0.81 -9.68
CA GLN A 156 -37.46 0.56 -9.08
C GLN A 156 -38.54 1.03 -10.06
N PRO A 157 -39.55 0.20 -10.38
CA PRO A 157 -40.67 0.67 -11.17
C PRO A 157 -41.40 1.73 -10.36
N ARG A 158 -41.54 2.94 -10.92
CA ARG A 158 -42.48 3.94 -10.43
C ARG A 158 -43.86 3.29 -10.38
N HIS A 159 -44.38 3.04 -9.18
CA HIS A 159 -45.80 2.78 -9.01
C HIS A 159 -46.59 3.98 -9.51
N LYS A 160 -47.66 3.67 -10.24
CA LYS A 160 -48.53 4.58 -10.96
C LYS A 160 -49.14 5.66 -10.05
#